data_AF-A0A0D2C2F8-F1
#
_entry.id   AF-A0A0D2C2F8-F1
#
_cell.length_a   1.000
_cell.length_b   1.000
_cell.length_c   1.000
_cell.angle_alpha   90.00
_cell.angle_beta   90.00
_cell.angle_gamma   90.00
#
_symmetry.space_group_name_H-M   'P 1'
#
loop_
_entity.id
_entity.type
_entity.pdbx_description
1 polymer ?
#
loop_
_entity_poly.entity_id
_entity_poly.type
_entity_poly.pdbx_seq_one_letter_code
_entity_poly.pdbx_strand_id
1 'polypeptide(L)'
;MSGRNDQPQQDGLNPLQEYQIEIAIGNVLRISETSPPESLSWENRVLVARTAIATFERTGFIQLPNYTTERTFVIGALQRLAHHEPDSAGVLDISDWCMQQWLLLLQGNGNDSDALRGLGQNWLARSQNVLSRIHRNEGSSSSGSSGRPQSMNDRVSYTSSQDAREAERAVIEADARAHTADYVEARGMLIPAVDYFSRAVDAADENGRLSGELLSEAAEANMSLGNVSYSHQNEQYFHRAIRYLRRAAQTPDFRLSPYLQSYLDDYVLEARLERAADLKKVVDAIKDLVQDCNFDCNDSGVALQAMDNSHVALVSMMLKAEMFSPYRCDRNIALGINLNSLTKVLRAAQNDDILTLKAEDAPDVVNLVFESSETDRLSEYDIKLMDIDQEHLGIPDTEYAATIEMPSAEFARICRDLLAMSESVSIEANKDGVRFACQGDIGNGSVTVRQHNNMDKPEQNVSIHLSEPVSLTFSLKYLVNFCKASGLSSRIKLCLSQEVPLLVEYTLSGSSYLRFYLAPKIGDDE
;
A
#
# COMPACT_ATOMS: atom_id res chain seq x y z
N MET A 1 39.46 55.62 18.83
CA MET A 1 38.67 56.81 18.47
C MET A 1 37.90 56.50 17.21
N SER A 2 36.60 56.25 17.37
CA SER A 2 35.51 56.48 16.41
C SER A 2 34.25 56.13 17.19
N GLY A 3 33.64 57.15 17.79
CA GLY A 3 32.50 57.01 18.68
C GLY A 3 31.27 56.50 17.94
N ARG A 4 30.68 55.40 18.45
CA ARG A 4 29.25 55.16 18.30
C ARG A 4 28.57 55.89 19.43
N ASN A 5 27.71 56.83 19.05
CA ASN A 5 26.87 57.63 19.93
C ASN A 5 26.10 56.74 20.91
N ASP A 6 26.16 57.12 22.19
CA ASP A 6 25.26 56.69 23.24
C ASP A 6 23.80 57.03 22.84
N GLN A 7 23.08 56.03 22.35
CA GLN A 7 21.64 55.96 22.55
C GLN A 7 21.41 55.20 23.86
N PRO A 8 20.50 55.68 24.74
CA PRO A 8 20.21 54.96 25.97
C PRO A 8 19.69 53.55 25.62
N GLN A 9 20.40 52.52 26.09
CA GLN A 9 20.01 51.12 25.94
C GLN A 9 18.58 50.94 26.49
N GLN A 10 17.62 50.70 25.59
CA GLN A 10 16.19 50.63 25.92
C GLN A 10 15.84 49.43 26.82
N ASP A 11 16.75 48.46 27.01
CA ASP A 11 16.48 47.20 27.69
C ASP A 11 17.11 47.06 29.08
N GLY A 12 17.87 48.06 29.56
CA GLY A 12 18.49 48.03 30.90
C GLY A 12 19.58 46.96 31.11
N LEU A 13 20.10 46.35 30.03
CA LEU A 13 21.15 45.34 30.07
C LEU A 13 22.55 45.95 30.08
N ASN A 14 23.45 45.39 30.89
CA ASN A 14 24.86 45.71 30.80
C ASN A 14 25.51 45.06 29.56
N PRO A 15 26.53 45.69 28.92
CA PRO A 15 27.22 45.11 27.76
C PRO A 15 27.77 43.70 27.97
N LEU A 16 28.10 43.35 29.23
CA LEU A 16 28.57 42.01 29.61
C LEU A 16 27.44 40.97 29.62
N GLN A 17 26.20 41.37 29.93
CA GLN A 17 25.04 40.48 29.88
C GLN A 17 24.62 40.22 28.42
N GLU A 18 24.67 41.25 27.57
CA GLU A 18 24.40 41.14 26.13
C GLU A 18 25.37 40.16 25.46
N TYR A 19 26.67 40.29 25.73
CA TYR A 19 27.69 39.35 25.24
C TYR A 19 27.47 37.91 25.73
N GLN A 20 27.01 37.72 26.97
CA GLN A 20 26.69 36.39 27.50
C GLN A 20 25.48 35.75 26.81
N ILE A 21 24.45 36.55 26.49
CA ILE A 21 23.27 36.10 25.74
C ILE A 21 23.68 35.66 24.33
N GLU A 22 24.48 36.45 23.63
CA GLU A 22 24.96 36.11 22.28
C GLU A 22 25.76 34.81 22.24
N ILE A 23 26.66 34.60 23.22
CA ILE A 23 27.40 33.34 23.37
C ILE A 23 26.44 32.18 23.61
N ALA A 24 25.44 32.36 24.49
CA ALA A 24 24.48 31.30 24.79
C ALA A 24 23.65 30.93 23.56
N ILE A 25 23.19 31.90 22.77
CA ILE A 25 22.49 31.67 21.50
C ILE A 25 23.39 30.92 20.51
N GLY A 26 24.65 31.36 20.36
CA GLY A 26 25.64 30.68 19.49
C GLY A 26 25.89 29.23 19.91
N ASN A 27 25.92 28.95 21.21
CA ASN A 27 26.04 27.59 21.74
C ASN A 27 24.82 26.73 21.44
N VAL A 28 23.60 27.28 21.54
CA VAL A 28 22.35 26.58 21.20
C VAL A 28 22.30 26.27 19.71
N LEU A 29 22.69 27.22 18.85
CA LEU A 29 22.82 27.01 17.40
C LEU A 29 23.75 25.81 17.12
N ARG A 30 24.96 25.81 17.69
CA ARG A 30 25.96 24.75 17.47
C ARG A 30 25.48 23.35 17.88
N ILE A 31 24.72 23.23 18.98
CA ILE A 31 24.22 21.91 19.43
C ILE A 31 22.98 21.45 18.65
N SER A 32 22.31 22.37 17.95
CA SER A 32 21.10 22.09 17.16
C SER A 32 21.36 21.62 15.74
N GLU A 33 22.60 21.76 15.23
CA GLU A 33 22.98 21.32 13.88
C GLU A 33 22.90 19.79 13.72
N THR A 34 22.33 19.34 12.60
CA THR A 34 22.10 17.93 12.25
C THR A 34 23.38 17.17 11.91
N SER A 35 24.49 17.85 11.64
CA SER A 35 25.81 17.25 11.40
C SER A 35 26.90 18.19 11.93
N PRO A 36 27.22 18.16 13.24
CA PRO A 36 28.23 19.05 13.79
C PRO A 36 29.63 18.64 13.29
N PRO A 37 30.50 19.61 12.94
CA PRO A 37 31.90 19.33 12.69
C PRO A 37 32.53 18.82 14.01
N GLU A 38 33.01 17.57 14.01
CA GLU A 38 33.67 16.88 15.13
C GLU A 38 32.79 16.60 16.38
N SER A 39 32.14 15.43 16.36
CA SER A 39 31.63 14.61 17.48
C SER A 39 31.52 15.25 18.88
N LEU A 40 30.54 16.13 19.11
CA LEU A 40 30.00 16.34 20.46
C LEU A 40 29.09 15.15 20.83
N SER A 41 29.48 14.40 21.87
CA SER A 41 28.64 13.36 22.46
C SER A 41 27.30 13.95 22.93
N TRP A 42 26.25 13.12 22.93
CA TRP A 42 24.91 13.49 23.38
C TRP A 42 24.92 14.15 24.77
N GLU A 43 25.64 13.57 25.73
CA GLU A 43 25.79 14.09 27.09
C GLU A 43 26.38 15.50 27.13
N ASN A 44 27.37 15.77 26.27
CA ASN A 44 27.98 17.10 26.17
C ASN A 44 27.00 18.13 25.58
N ARG A 45 26.11 17.72 24.66
CA ARG A 45 25.05 18.61 24.14
C ARG A 45 24.06 18.99 25.23
N VAL A 46 23.65 18.03 26.06
CA VAL A 46 22.76 18.27 27.22
C VAL A 46 23.42 19.20 28.23
N LEU A 47 24.72 19.04 28.51
CA LEU A 47 25.46 19.91 29.42
C LEU A 47 25.53 21.36 28.91
N VAL A 48 25.81 21.54 27.61
CA VAL A 48 25.82 22.86 26.96
C VAL A 48 24.44 23.49 27.02
N ALA A 49 23.38 22.73 26.75
CA ALA A 49 22.00 23.18 26.86
C ALA A 49 21.66 23.69 28.27
N ARG A 50 21.99 22.93 29.32
CA ARG A 50 21.78 23.35 30.72
C ARG A 50 22.53 24.62 31.07
N THR A 51 23.75 24.76 30.57
CA THR A 51 24.57 25.97 30.79
C THR A 51 23.96 27.19 30.10
N ALA A 52 23.43 27.02 28.89
CA ALA A 52 22.72 28.06 28.17
C ALA A 52 21.42 28.46 28.91
N ILE A 53 20.62 27.47 29.36
CA ILE A 53 19.41 27.69 30.16
C ILE A 53 19.70 28.53 31.41
N ALA A 54 20.70 28.16 32.20
CA ALA A 54 21.09 28.91 33.39
C ALA A 54 21.50 30.37 33.06
N THR A 55 22.10 30.58 31.89
CA THR A 55 22.45 31.92 31.41
C THR A 55 21.21 32.73 31.02
N PHE A 56 20.23 32.10 30.34
CA PHE A 56 18.97 32.73 29.96
C PHE A 56 18.09 33.08 31.17
N GLU A 57 18.03 32.20 32.18
CA GLU A 57 17.30 32.46 33.42
C GLU A 57 17.88 33.63 34.21
N ARG A 58 19.22 33.70 34.32
CA ARG A 58 19.90 34.79 35.03
C ARG A 58 19.70 36.15 34.36
N THR A 59 19.60 36.16 33.03
CA THR A 59 19.52 37.40 32.23
C THR A 59 18.09 37.82 31.93
N GLY A 60 17.09 36.97 32.21
CA GLY A 60 15.70 37.24 31.86
C GLY A 60 15.46 37.28 30.35
N PHE A 61 16.27 36.55 29.57
CA PHE A 61 16.31 36.61 28.10
C PHE A 61 14.93 36.54 27.42
N ILE A 62 14.06 35.68 27.95
CA ILE A 62 12.71 35.44 27.40
C ILE A 62 11.78 36.66 27.53
N GLN A 63 12.11 37.62 28.39
CA GLN A 63 11.32 38.84 28.60
C GLN A 63 11.86 40.07 27.84
N LEU A 64 13.06 40.00 27.24
CA LEU A 64 13.71 41.09 26.49
C LEU A 64 13.15 41.38 25.07
N PRO A 65 12.42 42.48 24.84
CA PRO A 65 11.58 42.66 23.63
C PRO A 65 12.32 42.62 22.29
N ASN A 66 13.65 42.86 22.29
CA ASN A 66 14.45 42.92 21.06
C ASN A 66 14.88 41.55 20.49
N TYR A 67 14.59 40.43 21.17
CA TYR A 67 15.04 39.08 20.78
C TYR A 67 13.90 38.14 20.36
N THR A 68 12.82 38.66 19.77
CA THR A 68 11.60 37.88 19.49
C THR A 68 11.83 36.62 18.66
N THR A 69 12.66 36.70 17.61
CA THR A 69 12.92 35.59 16.70
C THR A 69 13.87 34.56 17.32
N GLU A 70 14.88 35.04 18.04
CA GLU A 70 15.88 34.23 18.71
C GLU A 70 15.28 33.43 19.86
N ARG A 71 14.29 33.97 20.58
CA ARG A 71 13.59 33.25 21.65
C ARG A 71 12.87 32.01 21.12
N THR A 72 12.06 32.15 20.08
CA THR A 72 11.33 31.04 19.45
C THR A 72 12.30 29.98 18.95
N PHE A 73 13.40 30.41 18.32
CA PHE A 73 14.45 29.50 17.87
C PHE A 73 15.10 28.74 19.04
N VAL A 74 15.54 29.43 20.08
CA VAL A 74 16.24 28.84 21.23
C VAL A 74 15.35 27.83 21.95
N ILE A 75 14.11 28.18 22.24
CA ILE A 75 13.18 27.28 22.93
C ILE A 75 12.90 26.06 22.03
N GLY A 76 12.63 26.27 20.74
CA GLY A 76 12.38 25.18 19.80
C GLY A 76 13.58 24.23 19.61
N ALA A 77 14.80 24.78 19.55
CA ALA A 77 16.02 23.99 19.43
C ALA A 77 16.29 23.14 20.69
N LEU A 78 16.12 23.73 21.87
CA LEU A 78 16.26 23.03 23.14
C LEU A 78 15.17 21.96 23.34
N GLN A 79 13.95 22.21 22.86
CA GLN A 79 12.87 21.23 22.88
C GLN A 79 13.14 20.02 21.97
N ARG A 80 13.61 20.24 20.73
CA ARG A 80 14.03 19.16 19.84
C ARG A 80 15.19 18.37 20.40
N LEU A 81 16.13 19.06 21.07
CA LEU A 81 17.21 18.39 21.79
C LEU A 81 16.61 17.51 22.90
N ALA A 82 15.76 18.05 23.77
CA ALA A 82 15.18 17.31 24.90
C ALA A 82 14.52 15.98 24.48
N HIS A 83 13.94 15.92 23.28
CA HIS A 83 13.28 14.74 22.70
C HIS A 83 14.06 14.18 21.50
N HIS A 84 15.37 13.94 21.67
CA HIS A 84 16.23 13.42 20.60
C HIS A 84 15.86 12.01 20.13
N GLU A 85 15.37 11.15 21.04
CA GLU A 85 14.91 9.80 20.73
C GLU A 85 13.40 9.68 21.00
N PRO A 86 12.60 9.19 20.03
CA PRO A 86 11.15 9.10 20.16
C PRO A 86 10.69 8.07 21.22
N ASP A 87 11.54 7.07 21.52
CA ASP A 87 11.23 6.01 22.49
C ASP A 87 11.66 6.34 23.93
N SER A 88 12.34 7.48 24.14
CA SER A 88 12.82 7.91 25.45
C SER A 88 11.84 8.89 26.10
N ALA A 89 11.84 8.98 27.43
CA ALA A 89 11.09 10.02 28.15
C ALA A 89 11.67 11.44 27.93
N GLY A 90 12.80 11.53 27.22
CA GLY A 90 13.51 12.77 26.97
C GLY A 90 14.22 13.32 28.21
N VAL A 91 14.83 14.50 28.03
CA VAL A 91 15.50 15.24 29.11
C VAL A 91 14.47 16.14 29.80
N LEU A 92 13.84 15.64 30.87
CA LEU A 92 12.67 16.26 31.50
C LEU A 92 12.91 17.69 31.98
N ASP A 93 14.06 17.99 32.59
CA ASP A 93 14.37 19.34 33.09
C ASP A 93 14.42 20.38 31.97
N ILE A 94 14.99 20.02 30.81
CA ILE A 94 15.03 20.89 29.63
C ILE A 94 13.62 21.01 29.02
N SER A 95 12.88 19.90 28.94
CA SER A 95 11.51 19.90 28.38
C SER A 95 10.56 20.77 29.22
N ASP A 96 10.63 20.67 30.55
CA ASP A 96 9.82 21.47 31.48
C ASP A 96 10.17 22.95 31.41
N TRP A 97 11.47 23.27 31.30
CA TRP A 97 11.91 24.64 31.07
C TRP A 97 11.34 25.21 29.76
N CYS A 98 11.42 24.47 28.66
CA CYS A 98 10.87 24.90 27.37
C CYS A 98 9.36 25.15 27.45
N MET A 99 8.62 24.24 28.09
CA MET A 99 7.17 24.38 28.30
C MET A 99 6.84 25.66 29.08
N GLN A 100 7.57 25.97 30.15
CA GLN A 100 7.40 27.20 30.92
C GLN A 100 7.67 28.44 30.07
N GLN A 101 8.71 28.43 29.23
CA GLN A 101 9.04 29.58 28.38
C GLN A 101 7.97 29.81 27.30
N TRP A 102 7.43 28.75 26.69
CA TRP A 102 6.32 28.89 25.75
C TRP A 102 5.06 29.46 26.40
N LEU A 103 4.72 29.02 27.62
CA LEU A 103 3.59 29.56 28.37
C LEU A 103 3.78 31.05 28.71
N LEU A 104 5.00 31.47 29.04
CA LEU A 104 5.33 32.88 29.28
C LEU A 104 5.14 33.73 28.01
N LEU A 105 5.55 33.22 26.84
CA LEU A 105 5.32 33.91 25.56
C LEU A 105 3.82 34.04 25.26
N LEU A 106 3.05 32.98 25.52
CA LEU A 106 1.60 32.98 25.32
C LEU A 106 0.86 33.93 26.29
N GLN A 107 1.36 34.12 27.52
CA GLN A 107 0.81 35.12 28.45
C GLN A 107 1.01 36.56 27.95
N GLY A 108 2.10 36.82 27.24
CA GLY A 108 2.38 38.12 26.63
C GLY A 108 1.53 38.39 25.38
N ASN A 109 1.28 37.35 24.57
CA ASN A 109 0.43 37.42 23.39
C ASN A 109 -0.39 36.12 23.23
N GLY A 110 -1.68 36.18 23.57
CA GLY A 110 -2.55 35.00 23.63
C GLY A 110 -2.82 34.31 22.28
N ASN A 111 -2.46 34.93 21.16
CA ASN A 111 -2.66 34.42 19.80
C ASN A 111 -1.34 34.27 19.02
N ASP A 112 -0.21 34.12 19.72
CA ASP A 112 1.09 33.86 19.07
C ASP A 112 1.13 32.44 18.49
N SER A 113 1.13 32.33 17.15
CA SER A 113 1.11 31.06 16.43
C SER A 113 2.32 30.19 16.72
N ASP A 114 3.50 30.79 16.91
CA ASP A 114 4.75 30.05 17.12
C ASP A 114 4.81 29.45 18.53
N ALA A 115 4.33 30.21 19.53
CA ALA A 115 4.20 29.71 20.90
C ALA A 115 3.15 28.59 21.01
N LEU A 116 2.02 28.73 20.32
CA LEU A 116 0.98 27.69 20.26
C LEU A 116 1.49 26.42 19.57
N ARG A 117 2.18 26.54 18.42
CA ARG A 117 2.83 25.41 17.74
C ARG A 117 3.86 24.73 18.64
N GLY A 118 4.71 25.51 19.32
CA GLY A 118 5.74 25.00 20.23
C GLY A 118 5.17 24.20 21.40
N LEU A 119 4.07 24.66 22.00
CA LEU A 119 3.33 23.92 23.04
C LEU A 119 2.71 22.62 22.50
N GLY A 120 2.10 22.67 21.32
CA GLY A 120 1.57 21.47 20.65
C GLY A 120 2.64 20.41 20.43
N GLN A 121 3.81 20.82 19.89
CA GLN A 121 4.96 19.94 19.69
C GLN A 121 5.50 19.37 21.00
N ASN A 122 5.51 20.14 22.10
CA ASN A 122 5.98 19.66 23.40
C ASN A 122 5.11 18.52 23.92
N TRP A 123 3.79 18.71 23.90
CA TRP A 123 2.83 17.70 24.32
C TRP A 123 2.83 16.47 23.41
N LEU A 124 2.94 16.67 22.10
CA LEU A 124 3.04 15.58 21.14
C LEU A 124 4.31 14.74 21.36
N ALA A 125 5.46 15.39 21.58
CA ALA A 125 6.73 14.72 21.87
C ALA A 125 6.67 13.90 23.17
N ARG A 126 6.07 14.45 24.23
CA ARG A 126 5.86 13.74 25.50
C ARG A 126 5.01 12.48 25.34
N SER A 127 4.05 12.50 24.43
CA SER A 127 3.16 11.35 24.19
C SER A 127 3.86 10.18 23.47
N GLN A 128 4.97 10.41 22.76
CA GLN A 128 5.62 9.39 21.91
C GLN A 128 6.08 8.15 22.68
N ASN A 129 6.61 8.32 23.91
CA ASN A 129 6.99 7.19 24.75
C ASN A 129 5.78 6.32 25.11
N VAL A 130 4.66 6.93 25.48
CA VAL A 130 3.43 6.19 25.83
C VAL A 130 2.85 5.49 24.60
N LEU A 131 2.85 6.17 23.44
CA LEU A 131 2.44 5.58 22.16
C LEU A 131 3.31 4.39 21.77
N SER A 132 4.64 4.46 21.97
CA SER A 132 5.52 3.33 21.66
C SER A 132 5.31 2.14 22.61
N ARG A 133 4.97 2.38 23.89
CA ARG A 133 4.51 1.32 24.81
C ARG A 133 3.22 0.66 24.33
N ILE A 134 2.24 1.45 23.89
CA ILE A 134 0.98 0.94 23.32
C ILE A 134 1.29 0.04 22.10
N HIS A 135 2.10 0.53 21.15
CA HIS A 135 2.47 -0.23 19.97
C HIS A 135 3.22 -1.54 20.28
N ARG A 136 4.09 -1.56 21.30
CA ARG A 136 4.79 -2.79 21.73
C ARG A 136 3.84 -3.82 22.35
N ASN A 137 2.87 -3.37 23.14
CA ASN A 137 1.85 -4.23 23.74
C ASN A 137 0.91 -4.80 22.67
N GLU A 138 0.57 -4.01 21.65
CA GLU A 138 -0.30 -4.43 20.55
C GLU A 138 0.41 -5.31 19.52
N GLY A 139 1.66 -5.02 19.17
CA GLY A 139 2.46 -5.86 18.26
C GLY A 139 2.81 -7.26 18.82
N SER A 140 2.62 -7.46 20.12
CA SER A 140 2.75 -8.76 20.79
C SER A 140 1.48 -9.62 20.69
N SER A 141 0.37 -9.02 20.24
CA SER A 141 -0.91 -9.67 20.03
C SER A 141 -1.14 -9.76 18.52
N SER A 142 -1.07 -10.97 17.98
CA SER A 142 -1.23 -11.27 16.55
C SER A 142 -2.64 -10.92 16.02
N SER A 143 -2.84 -9.66 15.67
CA SER A 143 -3.93 -9.13 14.83
C SER A 143 -3.61 -7.67 14.48
N GLY A 144 -2.79 -7.47 13.45
CA GLY A 144 -2.41 -6.16 12.95
C GLY A 144 -3.59 -5.43 12.31
N SER A 145 -4.28 -4.60 13.09
CA SER A 145 -5.13 -3.55 12.54
C SER A 145 -4.25 -2.31 12.38
N SER A 146 -3.89 -2.03 11.12
CA SER A 146 -3.29 -0.76 10.74
C SER A 146 -4.24 0.37 11.14
N GLY A 147 -3.70 1.42 11.77
CA GLY A 147 -4.43 2.59 12.30
C GLY A 147 -5.06 3.50 11.21
N ARG A 148 -5.79 2.91 10.26
CA ARG A 148 -6.67 3.61 9.34
C ARG A 148 -8.10 3.41 9.85
N PRO A 149 -8.86 4.46 10.21
CA PRO A 149 -10.28 4.30 10.48
C PRO A 149 -10.96 3.69 9.25
N GLN A 150 -11.93 2.79 9.47
CA GLN A 150 -12.87 2.39 8.41
C GLN A 150 -13.48 3.67 7.82
N SER A 151 -13.52 3.75 6.48
CA SER A 151 -13.83 4.98 5.75
C SER A 151 -15.25 5.49 6.04
N MET A 152 -15.37 6.81 6.08
CA MET A 152 -16.48 7.65 6.53
C MET A 152 -17.71 7.69 5.61
N ASN A 153 -18.08 6.59 4.95
CA ASN A 153 -19.29 6.54 4.13
C ASN A 153 -20.29 5.44 4.51
N ASP A 154 -20.20 4.92 5.74
CA ASP A 154 -21.15 3.96 6.28
C ASP A 154 -22.47 4.61 6.70
N ARG A 155 -23.31 4.83 5.70
CA ARG A 155 -24.77 4.81 5.88
C ARG A 155 -25.40 3.87 4.87
N VAL A 156 -25.01 2.59 4.83
CA VAL A 156 -25.79 1.57 4.09
C VAL A 156 -25.88 0.23 4.83
N SER A 157 -27.13 -0.08 5.19
CA SER A 157 -27.79 -1.39 5.22
C SER A 157 -26.92 -2.65 5.18
N TYR A 158 -26.60 -3.19 6.36
CA TYR A 158 -25.96 -4.49 6.55
C TYR A 158 -26.84 -5.64 6.04
N THR A 159 -26.33 -6.47 5.12
CA THR A 159 -27.02 -7.68 4.61
C THR A 159 -26.42 -9.00 5.12
N SER A 160 -25.41 -8.97 5.99
CA SER A 160 -24.83 -10.15 6.63
C SER A 160 -24.80 -9.98 8.16
N SER A 161 -25.50 -10.86 8.89
CA SER A 161 -25.60 -10.80 10.37
C SER A 161 -24.31 -11.18 11.09
N GLN A 162 -23.31 -11.67 10.35
CA GLN A 162 -22.05 -12.16 10.90
C GLN A 162 -20.98 -11.06 10.88
N ASP A 163 -20.87 -10.33 9.77
CA ASP A 163 -19.95 -9.19 9.66
C ASP A 163 -20.34 -8.06 10.62
N ALA A 164 -21.65 -7.83 10.81
CA ALA A 164 -22.16 -6.88 11.80
C ALA A 164 -21.76 -7.26 13.24
N ARG A 165 -21.73 -8.56 13.57
CA ARG A 165 -21.33 -9.05 14.91
C ARG A 165 -19.82 -8.97 15.12
N GLU A 166 -19.03 -9.18 14.07
CA GLU A 166 -17.57 -9.08 14.13
C GLU A 166 -17.13 -7.62 14.25
N ALA A 167 -17.75 -6.70 13.50
CA ALA A 167 -17.53 -5.27 13.66
C ALA A 167 -17.94 -4.78 15.06
N GLU A 168 -19.09 -5.21 15.58
CA GLU A 168 -19.54 -4.86 16.93
C GLU A 168 -18.58 -5.37 18.01
N ARG A 169 -18.04 -6.60 17.85
CA ARG A 169 -16.99 -7.12 18.74
C ARG A 169 -15.70 -6.31 18.68
N ALA A 170 -15.26 -5.93 17.48
CA ALA A 170 -14.06 -5.11 17.31
C ALA A 170 -14.19 -3.73 17.96
N VAL A 171 -15.38 -3.12 17.87
CA VAL A 171 -15.71 -1.85 18.55
C VAL A 171 -15.67 -2.01 20.06
N ILE A 172 -16.27 -3.07 20.61
CA ILE A 172 -16.25 -3.36 22.05
C ILE A 172 -14.82 -3.59 22.56
N GLU A 173 -13.99 -4.30 21.79
CA GLU A 173 -12.59 -4.55 22.15
C GLU A 173 -11.73 -3.28 22.07
N ALA A 174 -11.97 -2.43 21.06
CA ALA A 174 -11.32 -1.12 20.96
C ALA A 174 -11.68 -0.21 22.15
N ASP A 175 -12.97 -0.16 22.53
CA ASP A 175 -13.41 0.64 23.67
C ASP A 175 -12.89 0.08 25.01
N ALA A 176 -12.77 -1.25 25.15
CA ALA A 176 -12.13 -1.87 26.30
C ALA A 176 -10.64 -1.48 26.41
N ARG A 177 -9.91 -1.44 25.29
CA ARG A 177 -8.51 -0.98 25.25
C ARG A 177 -8.37 0.49 25.62
N ALA A 178 -9.32 1.33 25.20
CA ALA A 178 -9.36 2.74 25.56
C ALA A 178 -9.51 2.98 27.08
N HIS A 179 -9.86 1.97 27.90
CA HIS A 179 -9.89 2.09 29.37
C HIS A 179 -8.55 1.75 30.07
N THR A 180 -7.54 1.31 29.33
CA THR A 180 -6.23 0.95 29.91
C THR A 180 -5.43 2.18 30.34
N ALA A 181 -4.52 1.98 31.31
CA ALA A 181 -3.74 3.08 31.89
C ALA A 181 -2.89 3.82 30.84
N ASP A 182 -2.25 3.09 29.92
CA ASP A 182 -1.45 3.70 28.84
C ASP A 182 -2.31 4.56 27.89
N TYR A 183 -3.51 4.11 27.52
CA TYR A 183 -4.44 4.87 26.67
C TYR A 183 -5.00 6.12 27.37
N VAL A 184 -5.22 6.05 28.69
CA VAL A 184 -5.63 7.23 29.49
C VAL A 184 -4.48 8.25 29.56
N GLU A 185 -3.26 7.78 29.80
CA GLU A 185 -2.05 8.62 29.85
C GLU A 185 -1.79 9.29 28.49
N ALA A 186 -1.84 8.53 27.39
CA ALA A 186 -1.65 9.05 26.03
C ALA A 186 -2.67 10.15 25.70
N ARG A 187 -3.96 9.94 26.00
CA ARG A 187 -4.99 10.97 25.81
C ARG A 187 -4.76 12.21 26.66
N GLY A 188 -4.34 12.03 27.92
CA GLY A 188 -4.01 13.14 28.81
C GLY A 188 -2.93 14.07 28.23
N MET A 189 -2.03 13.53 27.40
CA MET A 189 -1.00 14.30 26.70
C MET A 189 -1.44 14.78 25.31
N LEU A 190 -2.22 13.99 24.58
CA LEU A 190 -2.62 14.30 23.19
C LEU A 190 -3.78 15.31 23.08
N ILE A 191 -4.71 15.33 24.04
CA ILE A 191 -5.79 16.34 24.08
C ILE A 191 -5.23 17.77 24.09
N PRO A 192 -4.31 18.14 25.02
CA PRO A 192 -3.74 19.48 25.00
C PRO A 192 -2.90 19.72 23.74
N ALA A 193 -2.21 18.71 23.20
CA ALA A 193 -1.49 18.85 21.93
C ALA A 193 -2.42 19.29 20.79
N VAL A 194 -3.54 18.58 20.60
CA VAL A 194 -4.53 18.88 19.55
C VAL A 194 -5.19 20.25 19.76
N ASP A 195 -5.48 20.65 21.00
CA ASP A 195 -6.03 21.98 21.30
C ASP A 195 -5.05 23.10 20.92
N TYR A 196 -3.78 23.00 21.34
CA TYR A 196 -2.75 23.98 20.99
C TYR A 196 -2.50 24.05 19.48
N PHE A 197 -2.44 22.92 18.78
CA PHE A 197 -2.30 22.91 17.33
C PHE A 197 -3.52 23.50 16.61
N SER A 198 -4.74 23.24 17.08
CA SER A 198 -5.94 23.86 16.51
C SER A 198 -5.87 25.38 16.61
N ARG A 199 -5.54 25.89 17.80
CA ARG A 199 -5.40 27.33 18.03
C ARG A 199 -4.24 27.93 17.23
N ALA A 200 -3.13 27.19 17.07
CA ALA A 200 -2.00 27.62 16.25
C ALA A 200 -2.39 27.75 14.78
N VAL A 201 -3.16 26.78 14.25
CA VAL A 201 -3.69 26.81 12.89
C VAL A 201 -4.62 28.01 12.71
N ASP A 202 -5.57 28.22 13.64
CA ASP A 202 -6.51 29.34 13.56
C ASP A 202 -5.78 30.70 13.60
N ALA A 203 -4.83 30.87 14.53
CA ALA A 203 -4.01 32.08 14.63
C ALA A 203 -3.11 32.30 13.41
N ALA A 204 -2.57 31.23 12.81
CA ALA A 204 -1.75 31.33 11.60
C ALA A 204 -2.60 31.66 10.36
N ASP A 205 -3.84 31.15 10.29
CA ASP A 205 -4.80 31.43 9.22
C ASP A 205 -5.24 32.91 9.25
N GLU A 206 -5.56 33.43 10.44
CA GLU A 206 -5.91 34.85 10.65
C GLU A 206 -4.78 35.81 10.24
N ASN A 207 -3.52 35.40 10.45
CA ASN A 207 -2.33 36.20 10.15
C ASN A 207 -1.74 35.94 8.74
N GLY A 208 -2.34 35.03 7.95
CA GLY A 208 -1.84 34.65 6.62
C GLY A 208 -0.45 33.98 6.63
N ARG A 209 -0.07 33.34 7.74
CA ARG A 209 1.22 32.65 7.95
C ARG A 209 1.08 31.13 8.00
N LEU A 210 0.00 30.60 7.43
CA LEU A 210 -0.25 29.16 7.43
C LEU A 210 0.85 28.43 6.65
N SER A 211 1.48 27.45 7.30
CA SER A 211 2.53 26.63 6.69
C SER A 211 2.09 25.17 6.56
N GLY A 212 2.60 24.49 5.52
CA GLY A 212 2.35 23.06 5.33
C GLY A 212 2.86 22.22 6.50
N GLU A 213 3.98 22.62 7.12
CA GLU A 213 4.54 21.96 8.31
C GLU A 213 3.60 22.01 9.52
N LEU A 214 2.99 23.16 9.80
CA LEU A 214 2.04 23.30 10.90
C LEU A 214 0.80 22.41 10.67
N LEU A 215 0.32 22.36 9.43
CA LEU A 215 -0.82 21.52 9.06
C LEU A 215 -0.49 20.02 9.14
N SER A 216 0.72 19.60 8.76
CA SER A 216 1.14 18.20 8.90
C SER A 216 1.28 17.79 10.36
N GLU A 217 1.92 18.62 11.20
CA GLU A 217 2.05 18.37 12.65
C GLU A 217 0.67 18.33 13.34
N ALA A 218 -0.24 19.23 12.96
CA ALA A 218 -1.60 19.23 13.47
C ALA A 218 -2.38 17.97 13.04
N ALA A 219 -2.15 17.49 11.80
CA ALA A 219 -2.74 16.24 11.33
C ALA A 219 -2.24 15.03 12.10
N GLU A 220 -0.92 14.93 12.32
CA GLU A 220 -0.29 13.86 13.11
C GLU A 220 -0.86 13.81 14.53
N ALA A 221 -0.95 14.95 15.22
CA ALA A 221 -1.52 15.01 16.56
C ALA A 221 -2.99 14.53 16.60
N ASN A 222 -3.80 14.90 15.60
CA ASN A 222 -5.19 14.44 15.49
C ASN A 222 -5.28 12.94 15.17
N MET A 223 -4.40 12.40 14.32
CA MET A 223 -4.34 10.97 14.04
C MET A 223 -3.93 10.17 15.29
N SER A 224 -2.88 10.60 16.00
CA SER A 224 -2.46 9.97 17.24
C SER A 224 -3.57 9.99 18.29
N LEU A 225 -4.28 11.12 18.45
CA LEU A 225 -5.41 11.21 19.36
C LEU A 225 -6.58 10.31 18.92
N GLY A 226 -6.86 10.24 17.61
CA GLY A 226 -7.87 9.34 17.04
C GLY A 226 -7.61 7.88 17.38
N ASN A 227 -6.35 7.43 17.26
CA ASN A 227 -5.94 6.05 17.56
C ASN A 227 -6.13 5.66 19.03
N VAL A 228 -6.01 6.62 19.96
CA VAL A 228 -6.16 6.36 21.42
C VAL A 228 -7.53 6.75 21.97
N SER A 229 -8.43 7.26 21.13
CA SER A 229 -9.77 7.71 21.52
C SER A 229 -10.80 6.60 21.37
N TYR A 230 -11.93 6.78 22.05
CA TYR A 230 -13.07 5.88 21.92
C TYR A 230 -13.63 5.85 20.50
N SER A 231 -14.24 4.72 20.13
CA SER A 231 -14.89 4.49 18.84
C SER A 231 -15.85 5.60 18.41
N HIS A 232 -16.59 6.18 19.35
CA HIS A 232 -17.59 7.23 19.08
C HIS A 232 -17.00 8.66 18.93
N GLN A 233 -15.72 8.86 19.25
CA GLN A 233 -15.04 10.16 19.20
C GLN A 233 -13.88 10.20 18.21
N ASN A 234 -13.30 9.05 17.86
CA ASN A 234 -12.12 8.96 17.01
C ASN A 234 -12.33 9.55 15.59
N GLU A 235 -13.52 9.35 15.01
CA GLU A 235 -13.86 9.81 13.66
C GLU A 235 -13.66 11.31 13.48
N GLN A 236 -14.06 12.10 14.48
CA GLN A 236 -13.97 13.56 14.40
C GLN A 236 -12.51 14.02 14.28
N TYR A 237 -11.59 13.34 14.95
CA TYR A 237 -10.16 13.65 14.88
C TYR A 237 -9.58 13.26 13.52
N PHE A 238 -9.94 12.10 12.98
CA PHE A 238 -9.49 11.70 11.64
C PHE A 238 -10.02 12.62 10.53
N HIS A 239 -11.29 13.02 10.58
CA HIS A 239 -11.85 14.01 9.64
C HIS A 239 -11.04 15.32 9.67
N ARG A 240 -10.70 15.80 10.87
CA ARG A 240 -9.88 17.02 11.04
C ARG A 240 -8.46 16.81 10.51
N ALA A 241 -7.84 15.66 10.77
CA ALA A 241 -6.51 15.33 10.26
C ALA A 241 -6.46 15.31 8.73
N ILE A 242 -7.40 14.62 8.08
CA ILE A 242 -7.49 14.59 6.61
C ILE A 242 -7.73 15.99 6.04
N ARG A 243 -8.57 16.82 6.68
CA ARG A 243 -8.76 18.21 6.27
C ARG A 243 -7.46 19.01 6.34
N TYR A 244 -6.63 18.83 7.37
CA TYR A 244 -5.33 19.48 7.46
C TYR A 244 -4.35 18.97 6.42
N LEU A 245 -4.27 17.65 6.19
CA LEU A 245 -3.41 17.08 5.15
C LEU A 245 -3.77 17.58 3.74
N ARG A 246 -5.07 17.65 3.41
CA ARG A 246 -5.53 18.20 2.13
C ARG A 246 -5.13 19.67 1.95
N ARG A 247 -5.21 20.48 3.02
CA ARG A 247 -4.73 21.88 3.00
C ARG A 247 -3.20 21.95 2.90
N ALA A 248 -2.48 21.05 3.56
CA ALA A 248 -1.02 21.00 3.53
C ALA A 248 -0.52 20.68 2.11
N ALA A 249 -1.13 19.71 1.44
CA ALA A 249 -0.80 19.32 0.06
C ALA A 249 -1.04 20.44 -0.97
N GLN A 250 -1.91 21.40 -0.66
CA GLN A 250 -2.18 22.57 -1.50
C GLN A 250 -1.20 23.73 -1.27
N THR A 251 -0.31 23.63 -0.28
CA THR A 251 0.66 24.69 0.03
C THR A 251 1.82 24.66 -0.97
N PRO A 252 2.18 25.80 -1.60
CA PRO A 252 3.30 25.86 -2.54
C PRO A 252 4.61 25.42 -1.88
N ASP A 253 5.45 24.70 -2.62
CA ASP A 253 6.78 24.24 -2.20
C ASP A 253 6.82 23.29 -0.97
N PHE A 254 5.66 22.82 -0.50
CA PHE A 254 5.58 21.82 0.56
C PHE A 254 5.18 20.44 0.01
N ARG A 255 5.87 19.39 0.44
CA ARG A 255 5.53 18.00 0.11
C ARG A 255 5.28 17.23 1.39
N LEU A 256 4.16 16.51 1.43
CA LEU A 256 3.87 15.59 2.51
C LEU A 256 4.88 14.45 2.54
N SER A 257 5.13 13.90 3.73
CA SER A 257 5.89 12.66 3.86
C SER A 257 5.13 11.54 3.14
N PRO A 258 5.81 10.52 2.57
CA PRO A 258 5.14 9.40 1.91
C PRO A 258 4.10 8.71 2.80
N TYR A 259 4.38 8.64 4.11
CA TYR A 259 3.44 8.13 5.11
C TYR A 259 2.16 8.96 5.17
N LEU A 260 2.25 10.28 5.31
CA LEU A 260 1.06 11.16 5.37
C LEU A 260 0.33 11.27 4.03
N GLN A 261 1.07 11.21 2.92
CA GLN A 261 0.49 11.19 1.57
C GLN A 261 -0.39 9.95 1.38
N SER A 262 0.00 8.79 1.92
CA SER A 262 -0.79 7.56 1.84
C SER A 262 -2.20 7.66 2.45
N TYR A 263 -2.43 8.61 3.36
CA TYR A 263 -3.75 8.89 3.94
C TYR A 263 -4.63 9.76 3.04
N LEU A 264 -4.03 10.49 2.09
CA LEU A 264 -4.72 11.25 1.06
C LEU A 264 -4.93 10.45 -0.23
N ASP A 265 -4.15 9.40 -0.43
CA ASP A 265 -4.32 8.50 -1.55
C ASP A 265 -5.58 7.64 -1.28
N ASP A 266 -6.67 8.01 -1.96
CA ASP A 266 -8.00 7.39 -1.83
C ASP A 266 -8.04 5.92 -2.34
N TYR A 267 -6.96 5.44 -2.97
CA TYR A 267 -6.88 4.11 -3.56
C TYR A 267 -6.42 3.05 -2.56
N VAL A 268 -7.22 1.99 -2.43
CA VAL A 268 -6.94 0.78 -1.63
C VAL A 268 -6.10 -0.22 -2.41
N LEU A 269 -6.20 -0.20 -3.75
CA LEU A 269 -5.36 -0.98 -4.66
C LEU A 269 -4.59 -0.04 -5.60
N GLU A 270 -3.28 -0.25 -5.68
CA GLU A 270 -2.42 0.29 -6.72
C GLU A 270 -1.50 -0.82 -7.25
N ALA A 271 -1.70 -1.24 -8.50
CA ALA A 271 -0.93 -2.31 -9.11
C ALA A 271 -0.38 -1.86 -10.47
N ARG A 272 0.94 -1.66 -10.57
CA ARG A 272 1.62 -1.18 -11.78
C ARG A 272 2.36 -2.31 -12.50
N LEU A 273 1.95 -2.61 -13.73
CA LEU A 273 2.61 -3.55 -14.64
C LEU A 273 3.52 -2.79 -15.61
N GLU A 274 4.79 -3.20 -15.71
CA GLU A 274 5.75 -2.59 -16.65
C GLU A 274 5.31 -2.69 -18.11
N ARG A 275 4.57 -3.74 -18.47
CA ARG A 275 4.07 -3.96 -19.83
C ARG A 275 2.58 -4.28 -19.84
N ALA A 276 1.78 -3.39 -20.42
CA ALA A 276 0.35 -3.60 -20.64
C ALA A 276 0.06 -4.84 -21.50
N ALA A 277 1.00 -5.26 -22.35
CA ALA A 277 0.89 -6.47 -23.16
C ALA A 277 0.62 -7.74 -22.35
N ASP A 278 1.13 -7.83 -21.13
CA ASP A 278 1.01 -9.04 -20.31
C ASP A 278 -0.46 -9.24 -19.88
N LEU A 279 -1.09 -8.20 -19.31
CA LEU A 279 -2.53 -8.26 -18.97
C LEU A 279 -3.41 -8.40 -20.21
N LYS A 280 -3.06 -7.73 -21.33
CA LYS A 280 -3.80 -7.81 -22.59
C LYS A 280 -3.85 -9.25 -23.13
N LYS A 281 -2.72 -9.96 -23.12
CA LYS A 281 -2.64 -11.36 -23.56
C LYS A 281 -3.41 -12.29 -22.62
N VAL A 282 -3.38 -12.04 -21.31
CA VAL A 282 -4.17 -12.79 -20.32
C VAL A 282 -5.66 -12.62 -20.61
N VAL A 283 -6.15 -11.39 -20.70
CA VAL A 283 -7.57 -11.08 -20.98
C VAL A 283 -8.00 -11.66 -22.33
N ASP A 284 -7.17 -11.55 -23.36
CA ASP A 284 -7.45 -12.12 -24.68
C ASP A 284 -7.57 -13.65 -24.67
N ALA A 285 -6.88 -14.34 -23.76
CA ALA A 285 -6.97 -15.80 -23.61
C ALA A 285 -8.25 -16.25 -22.89
N ILE A 286 -8.78 -15.45 -21.98
CA ILE A 286 -9.91 -15.83 -21.11
C ILE A 286 -11.28 -15.31 -21.59
N LYS A 287 -11.32 -14.22 -22.37
CA LYS A 287 -12.58 -13.54 -22.78
C LYS A 287 -13.57 -14.41 -23.56
N ASP A 288 -13.09 -15.47 -24.22
CA ASP A 288 -13.94 -16.36 -25.02
C ASP A 288 -14.49 -17.54 -24.19
N LEU A 289 -13.99 -17.71 -22.96
CA LEU A 289 -14.46 -18.71 -22.00
C LEU A 289 -15.45 -18.09 -21.01
N VAL A 290 -15.15 -16.87 -20.56
CA VAL A 290 -15.89 -16.17 -19.50
C VAL A 290 -16.18 -14.74 -19.96
N GLN A 291 -17.40 -14.26 -19.71
CA GLN A 291 -17.80 -12.89 -20.05
C GLN A 291 -17.54 -11.92 -18.89
N ASP A 292 -17.88 -12.35 -17.68
CA ASP A 292 -17.86 -11.57 -16.45
C ASP A 292 -17.13 -12.37 -15.37
N CYS A 293 -16.18 -11.75 -14.68
CA CYS A 293 -15.38 -12.41 -13.65
C CYS A 293 -14.90 -11.43 -12.58
N ASN A 294 -14.63 -11.95 -11.39
CA ASN A 294 -13.95 -11.20 -10.34
C ASN A 294 -12.43 -11.32 -10.45
N PHE A 295 -11.75 -10.19 -10.34
CA PHE A 295 -10.33 -10.12 -10.08
C PHE A 295 -10.14 -9.88 -8.58
N ASP A 296 -9.73 -10.92 -7.86
CA ASP A 296 -9.52 -10.88 -6.41
C ASP A 296 -8.10 -10.39 -6.13
N CYS A 297 -8.00 -9.18 -5.59
CA CYS A 297 -6.74 -8.53 -5.27
C CYS A 297 -6.48 -8.66 -3.77
N ASN A 298 -5.28 -9.12 -3.41
CA ASN A 298 -4.82 -9.23 -2.02
C ASN A 298 -3.30 -9.02 -1.95
N ASP A 299 -2.70 -9.14 -0.76
CA ASP A 299 -1.25 -8.98 -0.55
C ASP A 299 -0.38 -9.89 -1.41
N SER A 300 -0.88 -11.08 -1.78
CA SER A 300 -0.13 -12.04 -2.61
C SER A 300 -0.13 -11.68 -4.10
N GLY A 301 -1.09 -10.88 -4.55
CA GLY A 301 -1.25 -10.49 -5.95
C GLY A 301 -2.72 -10.46 -6.40
N VAL A 302 -2.92 -10.55 -7.71
CA VAL A 302 -4.23 -10.54 -8.37
C VAL A 302 -4.57 -11.95 -8.86
N ALA A 303 -5.62 -12.51 -8.30
CA ALA A 303 -6.15 -13.82 -8.68
C ALA A 303 -7.45 -13.67 -9.49
N LEU A 304 -7.75 -14.69 -10.29
CA LEU A 304 -9.03 -14.82 -10.97
C LEU A 304 -9.35 -16.30 -11.07
N GLN A 305 -10.56 -16.68 -10.68
CA GLN A 305 -11.08 -18.03 -10.88
C GLN A 305 -12.46 -17.93 -11.48
N ALA A 306 -12.72 -18.62 -12.59
CA ALA A 306 -14.04 -18.60 -13.22
C ALA A 306 -14.35 -19.88 -14.00
N MET A 307 -15.63 -20.25 -14.05
CA MET A 307 -16.15 -21.34 -14.88
C MET A 307 -16.79 -20.79 -16.15
N ASP A 308 -16.76 -21.60 -17.22
CA ASP A 308 -17.54 -21.32 -18.41
C ASP A 308 -19.05 -21.54 -18.17
N ASN A 309 -19.89 -21.04 -19.08
CA ASN A 309 -21.36 -21.18 -18.99
C ASN A 309 -21.85 -22.64 -18.97
N SER A 310 -21.05 -23.59 -19.46
CA SER A 310 -21.39 -25.01 -19.47
C SER A 310 -20.91 -25.75 -18.21
N HIS A 311 -20.14 -25.09 -17.33
CA HIS A 311 -19.47 -25.69 -16.17
C HIS A 311 -18.56 -26.89 -16.52
N VAL A 312 -17.98 -26.90 -17.72
CA VAL A 312 -17.08 -27.94 -18.22
C VAL A 312 -15.61 -27.52 -18.14
N ALA A 313 -15.34 -26.21 -18.25
CA ALA A 313 -14.02 -25.61 -18.20
C ALA A 313 -13.91 -24.60 -17.06
N LEU A 314 -12.80 -24.64 -16.33
CA LEU A 314 -12.46 -23.67 -15.30
C LEU A 314 -11.14 -23.00 -15.64
N VAL A 315 -11.09 -21.68 -15.51
CA VAL A 315 -9.86 -20.89 -15.59
C VAL A 315 -9.44 -20.47 -14.18
N SER A 316 -8.16 -20.61 -13.88
CA SER A 316 -7.53 -20.14 -12.65
C SER A 316 -6.25 -19.40 -13.00
N MET A 317 -6.19 -18.13 -12.62
CA MET A 317 -5.07 -17.24 -12.86
C MET A 317 -4.56 -16.73 -11.52
N MET A 318 -3.24 -16.62 -11.40
CA MET A 318 -2.58 -15.94 -10.29
C MET A 318 -1.43 -15.10 -10.85
N LEU A 319 -1.56 -13.78 -10.76
CA LEU A 319 -0.50 -12.82 -11.01
C LEU A 319 0.06 -12.38 -9.66
N LYS A 320 1.26 -12.84 -9.32
CA LYS A 320 1.90 -12.55 -8.03
C LYS A 320 2.29 -11.08 -7.94
N ALA A 321 2.30 -10.53 -6.72
CA ALA A 321 2.72 -9.16 -6.43
C ALA A 321 4.09 -8.81 -7.06
N GLU A 322 5.00 -9.78 -7.16
CA GLU A 322 6.31 -9.65 -7.81
C GLU A 322 6.26 -9.27 -9.30
N MET A 323 5.14 -9.50 -9.99
CA MET A 323 4.92 -9.06 -11.37
C MET A 323 4.67 -7.56 -11.51
N PHE A 324 4.38 -6.89 -10.39
CA PHE A 324 3.96 -5.49 -10.34
C PHE A 324 5.03 -4.65 -9.63
N SER A 325 5.22 -3.41 -10.06
CA SER A 325 6.22 -2.48 -9.55
C SER A 325 5.74 -1.03 -9.68
N PRO A 326 5.18 -0.40 -8.62
CA PRO A 326 4.86 -0.97 -7.30
C PRO A 326 3.55 -1.79 -7.29
N TYR A 327 3.38 -2.59 -6.22
CA TYR A 327 2.13 -3.26 -5.85
C TYR A 327 1.74 -2.89 -4.43
N ARG A 328 0.50 -2.46 -4.25
CA ARG A 328 -0.10 -2.15 -2.95
C ARG A 328 -1.56 -2.60 -2.96
N CYS A 329 -1.96 -3.38 -1.96
CA CYS A 329 -3.33 -3.81 -1.76
C CYS A 329 -3.60 -3.72 -0.26
N ASP A 330 -4.21 -2.65 0.23
CA ASP A 330 -4.37 -2.42 1.67
C ASP A 330 -5.40 -3.37 2.29
N ARG A 331 -6.34 -3.86 1.49
CA ARG A 331 -7.39 -4.82 1.86
C ARG A 331 -7.70 -5.75 0.70
N ASN A 332 -8.28 -6.90 1.01
CA ASN A 332 -8.77 -7.80 -0.02
C ASN A 332 -9.96 -7.16 -0.72
N ILE A 333 -9.86 -6.96 -2.04
CA ILE A 333 -10.93 -6.40 -2.86
C ILE A 333 -11.21 -7.30 -4.05
N ALA A 334 -12.49 -7.46 -4.41
CA ALA A 334 -12.91 -8.19 -5.59
C ALA A 334 -13.40 -7.19 -6.64
N LEU A 335 -12.76 -7.17 -7.80
CA LEU A 335 -13.12 -6.29 -8.91
C LEU A 335 -13.93 -7.08 -9.94
N GLY A 336 -15.25 -6.96 -9.89
CA GLY A 336 -16.13 -7.60 -10.87
C GLY A 336 -16.13 -6.84 -12.19
N ILE A 337 -15.50 -7.42 -13.21
CA ILE A 337 -15.26 -6.75 -14.49
C ILE A 337 -15.84 -7.56 -15.64
N ASN A 338 -16.53 -6.86 -16.55
CA ASN A 338 -16.90 -7.41 -17.85
C ASN A 338 -15.67 -7.45 -18.77
N LEU A 339 -15.22 -8.65 -19.15
CA LEU A 339 -14.00 -8.87 -19.92
C LEU A 339 -14.08 -8.28 -21.34
N ASN A 340 -15.29 -8.16 -21.92
CA ASN A 340 -15.47 -7.49 -23.22
C ASN A 340 -15.19 -5.99 -23.12
N SER A 341 -15.57 -5.35 -22.01
CA SER A 341 -15.31 -3.94 -21.74
C SER A 341 -13.83 -3.70 -21.44
N LEU A 342 -13.23 -4.55 -20.61
CA LEU A 342 -11.79 -4.52 -20.33
C LEU A 342 -10.95 -4.69 -21.60
N THR A 343 -11.33 -5.63 -22.48
CA THR A 343 -10.65 -5.83 -23.78
C THR A 343 -10.69 -4.57 -24.65
N LYS A 344 -11.80 -3.82 -24.64
CA LYS A 344 -11.91 -2.56 -25.42
C LYS A 344 -10.98 -1.48 -24.89
N VAL A 345 -10.87 -1.35 -23.57
CA VAL A 345 -9.96 -0.39 -22.93
C VAL A 345 -8.49 -0.77 -23.15
N LEU A 346 -8.13 -2.05 -22.96
CA LEU A 346 -6.77 -2.56 -23.20
C LEU A 346 -6.32 -2.46 -24.67
N ARG A 347 -7.24 -2.31 -25.63
CA ARG A 347 -6.88 -2.03 -27.03
C ARG A 347 -6.36 -0.61 -27.26
N ALA A 348 -6.68 0.33 -26.37
CA ALA A 348 -6.19 1.71 -26.49
C ALA A 348 -4.70 1.84 -26.11
N ALA A 349 -4.17 0.87 -25.37
CA ALA A 349 -2.78 0.80 -24.95
C ALA A 349 -1.87 0.13 -25.99
N GLN A 350 -0.65 0.64 -26.12
CA GLN A 350 0.44 -0.03 -26.81
C GLN A 350 0.98 -1.19 -25.96
N ASN A 351 1.73 -2.09 -26.59
CA ASN A 351 2.24 -3.27 -25.90
C ASN A 351 3.30 -2.94 -24.83
N ASP A 352 4.08 -1.89 -25.07
CA ASP A 352 5.18 -1.44 -24.21
C ASP A 352 4.77 -0.29 -23.27
N ASP A 353 3.48 0.09 -23.26
CA ASP A 353 2.97 1.07 -22.30
C ASP A 353 2.92 0.44 -20.90
N ILE A 354 3.17 1.26 -19.89
CA ILE A 354 3.07 0.89 -18.49
C ILE A 354 1.60 1.00 -18.07
N LEU A 355 1.05 -0.04 -17.46
CA LEU A 355 -0.34 -0.07 -16.99
C LEU A 355 -0.38 0.03 -15.47
N THR A 356 -1.13 0.99 -14.93
CA THR A 356 -1.44 1.08 -13.50
C THR A 356 -2.93 0.86 -13.29
N LEU A 357 -3.27 -0.10 -12.43
CA LEU A 357 -4.63 -0.36 -11.94
C LEU A 357 -4.80 0.36 -10.61
N LYS A 358 -5.86 1.14 -10.49
CA LYS A 358 -6.22 1.85 -9.26
C LYS A 358 -7.67 1.59 -8.90
N ALA A 359 -7.92 1.25 -7.65
CA ALA A 359 -9.28 1.07 -7.12
C ALA A 359 -9.37 1.56 -5.67
N GLU A 360 -10.52 2.10 -5.31
CA GLU A 360 -10.88 2.51 -3.95
C GLU A 360 -11.34 1.31 -3.10
N ASP A 361 -11.72 1.53 -1.83
CA ASP A 361 -12.10 0.45 -0.86
C ASP A 361 -13.40 -0.26 -1.27
N ALA A 362 -14.39 0.52 -1.71
CA ALA A 362 -15.67 0.03 -2.26
C ALA A 362 -15.81 0.59 -3.68
N PRO A 363 -15.08 0.03 -4.65
CA PRO A 363 -14.95 0.66 -5.95
C PRO A 363 -16.23 0.42 -6.77
N ASP A 364 -16.91 1.49 -7.18
CA ASP A 364 -17.90 1.45 -8.25
C ASP A 364 -17.22 1.40 -9.64
N VAL A 365 -15.96 1.85 -9.69
CA VAL A 365 -15.13 1.93 -10.89
C VAL A 365 -13.71 1.49 -10.59
N VAL A 366 -13.08 0.83 -11.55
CA VAL A 366 -11.63 0.64 -11.58
C VAL A 366 -11.03 1.60 -12.59
N ASN A 367 -9.97 2.28 -12.17
CA ASN A 367 -9.24 3.23 -12.99
C ASN A 367 -8.00 2.56 -13.60
N LEU A 368 -7.85 2.65 -14.92
CA LEU A 368 -6.72 2.13 -15.67
C LEU A 368 -5.93 3.31 -16.27
N VAL A 369 -4.69 3.46 -15.82
CA VAL A 369 -3.75 4.47 -16.32
C VAL A 369 -2.71 3.81 -17.20
N PHE A 370 -2.61 4.25 -18.45
CA PHE A 370 -1.57 3.85 -19.39
C PHE A 370 -0.57 4.98 -19.58
N GLU A 371 0.71 4.68 -19.37
CA GLU A 371 1.82 5.64 -19.48
C GLU A 371 2.80 5.15 -20.55
N SER A 372 3.01 5.96 -21.58
CA SER A 372 3.97 5.67 -22.65
C SER A 372 5.33 6.28 -22.32
N SER A 373 6.35 5.44 -22.17
CA SER A 373 7.72 5.86 -21.87
C SER A 373 8.40 6.65 -23.00
N GLU A 374 7.97 6.45 -24.26
CA GLU A 374 8.57 7.11 -25.43
C GLU A 374 7.93 8.46 -25.76
N THR A 375 6.62 8.60 -25.52
CA THR A 375 5.83 9.75 -26.00
C THR A 375 5.32 10.64 -24.87
N ASP A 376 5.65 10.32 -23.62
CA ASP A 376 5.15 11.01 -22.40
C ASP A 376 3.62 11.14 -22.40
N ARG A 377 2.95 10.16 -23.02
CA ARG A 377 1.51 10.13 -23.16
C ARG A 377 0.91 9.40 -21.97
N LEU A 378 0.06 10.10 -21.23
CA LEU A 378 -0.80 9.53 -20.19
C LEU A 378 -2.22 9.35 -20.73
N SER A 379 -2.79 8.15 -20.58
CA SER A 379 -4.19 7.88 -20.92
C SER A 379 -4.89 7.21 -19.74
N GLU A 380 -6.01 7.76 -19.31
CA GLU A 380 -6.75 7.30 -18.13
C GLU A 380 -8.16 6.86 -18.55
N TYR A 381 -8.59 5.70 -18.05
CA TYR A 381 -9.87 5.10 -18.39
C TYR A 381 -10.54 4.49 -17.15
N ASP A 382 -11.78 4.88 -16.91
CA ASP A 382 -12.60 4.28 -15.85
C ASP A 382 -13.50 3.18 -16.42
N ILE A 383 -13.47 2.01 -15.78
CA ILE A 383 -14.38 0.89 -16.08
C ILE A 383 -15.31 0.70 -14.90
N LYS A 384 -16.60 0.69 -15.16
CA LYS A 384 -17.61 0.38 -14.14
C LYS A 384 -17.50 -1.07 -13.71
N LEU A 385 -17.48 -1.26 -12.40
CA LEU A 385 -17.49 -2.56 -11.77
C LEU A 385 -18.93 -3.07 -11.64
N MET A 386 -19.05 -4.37 -11.44
CA MET A 386 -20.32 -5.07 -11.30
C MET A 386 -20.22 -6.00 -10.10
N ASP A 387 -21.33 -6.15 -9.37
CA ASP A 387 -21.43 -7.16 -8.34
C ASP A 387 -21.62 -8.54 -8.99
N ILE A 388 -20.62 -9.40 -8.87
CA ILE A 388 -20.65 -10.77 -9.39
C ILE A 388 -20.53 -11.71 -8.20
N ASP A 389 -21.61 -12.43 -7.91
CA ASP A 389 -21.60 -13.52 -6.94
C ASP A 389 -20.86 -14.71 -7.54
N GLN A 390 -19.62 -14.92 -7.12
CA GLN A 390 -18.78 -15.99 -7.63
C GLN A 390 -18.36 -16.94 -6.52
N GLU A 391 -18.73 -18.22 -6.65
CA GLU A 391 -18.29 -19.26 -5.72
C GLU A 391 -16.85 -19.69 -6.07
N HIS A 392 -15.93 -19.51 -5.13
CA HIS A 392 -14.58 -20.04 -5.25
C HIS A 392 -14.60 -21.56 -5.07
N LEU A 393 -14.03 -22.25 -6.05
CA LEU A 393 -13.88 -23.71 -6.01
C LEU A 393 -12.51 -24.03 -5.42
N GLY A 394 -12.49 -24.80 -4.33
CA GLY A 394 -11.26 -25.36 -3.79
C GLY A 394 -10.66 -26.35 -4.78
N ILE A 395 -9.50 -26.03 -5.34
CA ILE A 395 -8.75 -26.93 -6.22
C ILE A 395 -7.81 -27.77 -5.34
N PRO A 396 -8.04 -29.09 -5.20
CA PRO A 396 -7.15 -29.94 -4.41
C PRO A 396 -5.81 -30.20 -5.12
N ASP A 397 -4.74 -30.33 -4.33
CA ASP A 397 -3.46 -30.81 -4.83
C ASP A 397 -3.59 -32.28 -5.20
N THR A 398 -3.59 -32.56 -6.51
CA THR A 398 -3.78 -33.91 -7.07
C THR A 398 -2.52 -34.39 -7.75
N GLU A 399 -2.20 -35.67 -7.55
CA GLU A 399 -1.12 -36.32 -8.28
C GLU A 399 -1.62 -36.74 -9.67
N TYR A 400 -0.90 -36.31 -10.71
CA TYR A 400 -1.24 -36.61 -12.09
C TYR A 400 -0.48 -37.85 -12.58
N ALA A 401 -1.16 -38.69 -13.36
CA ALA A 401 -0.60 -39.91 -13.93
C ALA A 401 0.40 -39.63 -15.06
N ALA A 402 0.16 -38.56 -15.83
CA ALA A 402 1.07 -38.08 -16.86
C ALA A 402 1.25 -36.57 -16.78
N THR A 403 2.50 -36.10 -16.84
CA THR A 403 2.86 -34.68 -16.97
C THR A 403 3.70 -34.50 -18.23
N ILE A 404 3.23 -33.65 -19.14
CA ILE A 404 3.84 -33.43 -20.45
C ILE A 404 4.17 -31.96 -20.56
N GLU A 405 5.42 -31.61 -20.83
CA GLU A 405 5.80 -30.24 -21.20
C GLU A 405 6.26 -30.21 -22.64
N MET A 406 5.67 -29.33 -23.43
CA MET A 406 5.98 -29.19 -24.85
C MET A 406 5.90 -27.72 -25.30
N PRO A 407 6.36 -27.39 -26.51
CA PRO A 407 6.22 -26.03 -27.03
C PRO A 407 4.74 -25.67 -27.23
N SER A 408 4.33 -24.50 -26.73
CA SER A 408 2.94 -24.05 -26.80
C SER A 408 2.45 -23.88 -28.25
N ALA A 409 3.34 -23.42 -29.14
CA ALA A 409 3.06 -23.26 -30.57
C ALA A 409 2.77 -24.59 -31.28
N GLU A 410 3.45 -25.68 -30.88
CA GLU A 410 3.25 -27.01 -31.46
C GLU A 410 1.91 -27.58 -31.01
N PHE A 411 1.60 -27.50 -29.71
CA PHE A 411 0.29 -27.89 -29.19
C PHE A 411 -0.85 -27.13 -29.88
N ALA A 412 -0.70 -25.81 -30.04
CA ALA A 412 -1.67 -24.98 -30.73
C ALA A 412 -1.86 -25.35 -32.21
N ARG A 413 -0.81 -25.81 -32.89
CA ARG A 413 -0.92 -26.34 -34.26
C ARG A 413 -1.69 -27.65 -34.26
N ILE A 414 -1.34 -28.59 -33.39
CA ILE A 414 -2.01 -29.90 -33.28
C ILE A 414 -3.51 -29.72 -33.03
N CYS A 415 -3.91 -28.88 -32.06
CA CYS A 415 -5.33 -28.66 -31.77
C CYS A 415 -6.08 -28.04 -32.94
N ARG A 416 -5.47 -27.11 -33.69
CA ARG A 416 -6.10 -26.49 -34.88
C ARG A 416 -6.24 -27.47 -36.04
N ASP A 417 -5.22 -28.28 -36.29
CA ASP A 417 -5.22 -29.25 -37.39
C ASP A 417 -6.25 -30.37 -37.14
N LEU A 418 -6.35 -30.85 -35.89
CA LEU A 418 -7.34 -31.87 -35.52
C LEU A 418 -8.77 -31.33 -35.45
N LEU A 419 -8.97 -30.06 -35.09
CA LEU A 419 -10.30 -29.42 -35.07
C LEU A 419 -10.95 -29.38 -36.46
N ALA A 420 -10.15 -29.32 -37.52
CA ALA A 420 -10.66 -29.38 -38.89
C ALA A 420 -11.23 -30.77 -39.27
N MET A 421 -10.91 -31.81 -38.50
CA MET A 421 -11.31 -33.20 -38.77
C MET A 421 -12.42 -33.68 -37.83
N SER A 422 -12.37 -33.31 -36.54
CA SER A 422 -13.32 -33.75 -35.52
C SER A 422 -13.47 -32.70 -34.41
N GLU A 423 -14.56 -32.77 -33.66
CA GLU A 423 -14.78 -31.94 -32.48
C GLU A 423 -14.15 -32.50 -31.20
N SER A 424 -13.70 -33.76 -31.22
CA SER A 424 -13.13 -34.45 -30.07
C SER A 424 -11.72 -34.99 -30.37
N VAL A 425 -10.85 -34.97 -29.36
CA VAL A 425 -9.50 -35.55 -29.42
C VAL A 425 -9.28 -36.51 -28.26
N SER A 426 -8.83 -37.72 -28.56
CA SER A 426 -8.24 -38.65 -27.61
C SER A 426 -6.77 -38.28 -27.37
N ILE A 427 -6.42 -37.99 -26.12
CA ILE A 427 -5.05 -37.75 -25.68
C ILE A 427 -4.57 -38.99 -24.93
N GLU A 428 -3.66 -39.73 -25.56
CA GLU A 428 -3.08 -40.96 -25.06
C GLU A 428 -1.61 -40.71 -24.67
N ALA A 429 -1.26 -40.89 -23.40
CA ALA A 429 0.12 -40.83 -22.93
C ALA A 429 0.60 -42.24 -22.57
N ASN A 430 1.66 -42.70 -23.24
CA ASN A 430 2.27 -44.01 -23.03
C ASN A 430 3.80 -43.95 -23.06
N LYS A 431 4.48 -45.10 -23.00
CA LYS A 431 5.95 -45.18 -23.01
C LYS A 431 6.58 -44.72 -24.33
N ASP A 432 5.84 -44.76 -25.43
CA ASP A 432 6.33 -44.37 -26.76
C ASP A 432 6.19 -42.85 -27.01
N GLY A 433 5.35 -42.17 -26.24
CA GLY A 433 5.14 -40.72 -26.31
C GLY A 433 3.70 -40.32 -26.00
N VAL A 434 3.32 -39.14 -26.46
CA VAL A 434 1.95 -38.63 -26.38
C VAL A 434 1.33 -38.68 -27.76
N ARG A 435 0.16 -39.29 -27.87
CA ARG A 435 -0.59 -39.42 -29.12
C ARG A 435 -1.90 -38.64 -29.01
N PHE A 436 -2.10 -37.72 -29.93
CA PHE A 436 -3.34 -36.98 -30.12
C PHE A 436 -4.07 -37.60 -31.31
N ALA A 437 -5.21 -38.24 -31.07
CA ALA A 437 -5.97 -38.93 -32.10
C ALA A 437 -7.41 -38.39 -32.19
N CYS A 438 -7.94 -38.27 -33.39
CA CYS A 438 -9.34 -37.91 -33.60
C CYS A 438 -9.97 -38.81 -34.65
N GLN A 439 -11.25 -39.09 -34.46
CA GLN A 439 -12.09 -39.81 -35.41
C GLN A 439 -13.21 -38.87 -35.82
N GLY A 440 -13.38 -38.66 -37.11
CA GLY A 440 -14.39 -37.76 -37.67
C GLY A 440 -14.91 -38.25 -39.02
N ASP A 441 -15.94 -37.59 -39.54
CA ASP A 441 -16.67 -38.04 -40.73
C ASP A 441 -15.81 -37.99 -42.01
N ILE A 442 -14.88 -37.03 -42.07
CA ILE A 442 -13.97 -36.83 -43.19
C ILE A 442 -12.83 -37.87 -43.17
N GLY A 443 -12.48 -38.38 -41.99
CA GLY A 443 -11.41 -39.36 -41.79
C GLY A 443 -10.81 -39.32 -40.39
N ASN A 444 -9.79 -40.16 -40.18
CA ASN A 444 -9.10 -40.28 -38.90
C ASN A 444 -7.76 -39.54 -38.95
N GLY A 445 -7.45 -38.78 -37.90
CA GLY A 445 -6.19 -38.07 -37.75
C GLY A 445 -5.45 -38.56 -36.51
N SER A 446 -4.13 -38.68 -36.58
CA SER A 446 -3.33 -38.92 -35.37
C SER A 446 -1.95 -38.29 -35.47
N VAL A 447 -1.55 -37.59 -34.41
CA VAL A 447 -0.22 -36.99 -34.26
C VAL A 447 0.44 -37.58 -33.03
N THR A 448 1.65 -38.13 -33.18
CA THR A 448 2.43 -38.66 -32.06
C THR A 448 3.65 -37.78 -31.82
N VAL A 449 3.73 -37.23 -30.62
CA VAL A 449 4.86 -36.43 -30.15
C VAL A 449 5.69 -37.30 -29.20
N ARG A 450 6.97 -37.48 -29.54
CA ARG A 450 7.92 -38.25 -28.71
C ARG A 450 8.79 -37.31 -27.89
N GLN A 451 9.24 -37.81 -26.74
CA GLN A 451 10.22 -37.13 -25.92
C GLN A 451 11.50 -36.91 -26.73
N HIS A 452 11.95 -35.65 -26.78
CA HIS A 452 13.19 -35.29 -27.43
C HIS A 452 13.81 -34.07 -26.75
N ASN A 453 15.14 -34.06 -26.73
CA ASN A 453 15.93 -32.98 -26.14
C ASN A 453 16.90 -32.46 -27.21
N ASN A 454 16.68 -31.22 -27.63
CA ASN A 454 17.52 -30.49 -28.55
C ASN A 454 18.40 -29.51 -27.74
N MET A 455 19.71 -29.74 -27.74
CA MET A 455 20.66 -28.91 -26.98
C MET A 455 20.80 -27.49 -27.56
N ASP A 456 20.52 -27.31 -28.85
CA ASP A 456 20.66 -26.01 -29.52
C ASP A 456 19.43 -25.10 -29.33
N LYS A 457 18.25 -25.70 -29.10
CA LYS A 457 16.97 -25.00 -28.96
C LYS A 457 16.12 -25.62 -27.85
N PRO A 458 16.44 -25.34 -26.58
CA PRO A 458 15.74 -25.95 -25.45
C PRO A 458 14.25 -25.62 -25.41
N GLU A 459 13.82 -24.50 -26.01
CA GLU A 459 12.42 -24.13 -26.13
C GLU A 459 11.59 -25.14 -26.95
N GLN A 460 12.21 -25.93 -27.82
CA GLN A 460 11.54 -26.95 -28.64
C GLN A 460 11.42 -28.31 -27.93
N ASN A 461 12.07 -28.47 -26.78
CA ASN A 461 12.12 -29.76 -26.08
C ASN A 461 10.74 -30.25 -25.66
N VAL A 462 10.57 -31.56 -25.68
CA VAL A 462 9.40 -32.23 -25.12
C VAL A 462 9.86 -33.13 -23.97
N SER A 463 9.32 -32.91 -22.78
CA SER A 463 9.51 -33.78 -21.60
C SER A 463 8.20 -34.48 -21.27
N ILE A 464 8.28 -35.77 -20.98
CA ILE A 464 7.12 -36.59 -20.64
C ILE A 464 7.48 -37.37 -19.38
N HIS A 465 6.75 -37.11 -18.30
CA HIS A 465 6.82 -37.84 -17.05
C HIS A 465 5.56 -38.70 -16.94
N LEU A 466 5.72 -40.01 -17.02
CA LEU A 466 4.62 -40.97 -17.02
C LEU A 466 4.74 -41.86 -15.78
N SER A 467 3.75 -41.79 -14.90
CA SER A 467 3.55 -42.74 -13.81
C SER A 467 2.73 -43.93 -14.30
N GLU A 468 1.58 -43.65 -14.93
CA GLU A 468 0.67 -44.65 -15.47
C GLU A 468 0.15 -44.25 -16.86
N PRO A 469 -0.08 -45.21 -17.79
CA PRO A 469 -0.69 -44.91 -19.07
C PRO A 469 -2.10 -44.34 -18.90
N VAL A 470 -2.40 -43.25 -19.59
CA VAL A 470 -3.70 -42.57 -19.54
C VAL A 470 -4.20 -42.28 -20.95
N SER A 471 -5.49 -42.49 -21.16
CA SER A 471 -6.19 -42.18 -22.41
C SER A 471 -7.51 -41.51 -22.06
N LEU A 472 -7.68 -40.25 -22.47
CA LEU A 472 -8.87 -39.46 -22.17
C LEU A 472 -9.27 -38.66 -23.40
N THR A 473 -10.59 -38.51 -23.59
CA THR A 473 -11.15 -37.75 -24.71
C THR A 473 -11.57 -36.36 -24.25
N PHE A 474 -11.22 -35.32 -25.02
CA PHE A 474 -11.54 -33.93 -24.72
C PHE A 474 -12.17 -33.23 -25.92
N SER A 475 -12.88 -32.13 -25.66
CA SER A 475 -13.42 -31.26 -26.72
C SER A 475 -12.34 -30.34 -27.27
N LEU A 476 -12.08 -30.43 -28.58
CA LEU A 476 -11.09 -29.60 -29.27
C LEU A 476 -11.46 -28.11 -29.28
N LYS A 477 -12.76 -27.79 -29.20
CA LYS A 477 -13.24 -26.40 -29.12
C LYS A 477 -12.67 -25.66 -27.91
N TYR A 478 -12.64 -26.30 -26.74
CA TYR A 478 -12.05 -25.71 -25.53
C TYR A 478 -10.52 -25.66 -25.61
N LEU A 479 -9.88 -26.73 -26.10
CA LEU A 479 -8.42 -26.75 -26.24
C LEU A 479 -7.90 -25.65 -27.18
N VAL A 480 -8.58 -25.39 -28.29
CA VAL A 480 -8.24 -24.29 -29.21
C VAL A 480 -8.42 -22.93 -28.54
N ASN A 481 -9.41 -22.76 -27.66
CA ASN A 481 -9.54 -21.54 -26.85
C ASN A 481 -8.36 -21.39 -25.88
N PHE A 482 -7.96 -22.45 -25.18
CA PHE A 482 -6.80 -22.41 -24.28
C PHE A 482 -5.48 -22.11 -25.03
N CYS A 483 -5.38 -22.48 -26.31
CA CYS A 483 -4.23 -22.17 -27.15
C CYS A 483 -4.06 -20.66 -27.44
N LYS A 484 -5.06 -19.81 -27.16
CA LYS A 484 -4.90 -18.34 -27.26
C LYS A 484 -3.89 -17.80 -26.24
N ALA A 485 -3.65 -18.53 -25.15
CA ALA A 485 -2.63 -18.20 -24.15
C ALA A 485 -1.19 -18.49 -24.61
N SER A 486 -0.95 -19.08 -25.80
CA SER A 486 0.42 -19.35 -26.27
C SER A 486 1.31 -18.10 -26.40
N GLY A 487 0.73 -16.89 -26.45
CA GLY A 487 1.49 -15.63 -26.42
C GLY A 487 2.08 -15.26 -25.05
N LEU A 488 1.65 -15.94 -23.97
CA LEU A 488 2.10 -15.72 -22.60
C LEU A 488 3.33 -16.55 -22.25
N SER A 489 3.41 -17.78 -22.77
CA SER A 489 4.50 -18.71 -22.49
C SER A 489 4.87 -19.51 -23.72
N SER A 490 6.18 -19.70 -23.94
CA SER A 490 6.72 -20.51 -25.04
C SER A 490 6.50 -22.01 -24.83
N ARG A 491 6.26 -22.43 -23.59
CA ARG A 491 6.02 -23.82 -23.19
C ARG A 491 4.63 -23.95 -22.56
N ILE A 492 4.08 -25.14 -22.67
CA ILE A 492 2.80 -25.53 -22.07
C ILE A 492 3.02 -26.81 -21.29
N LYS A 493 2.36 -26.90 -20.13
CA LYS A 493 2.36 -28.10 -19.29
C LYS A 493 0.96 -28.70 -19.27
N LEU A 494 0.86 -29.97 -19.65
CA LEU A 494 -0.37 -30.75 -19.66
C LEU A 494 -0.28 -31.83 -18.58
N CYS A 495 -1.24 -31.87 -17.66
CA CYS A 495 -1.32 -32.91 -16.65
C CYS A 495 -2.62 -33.71 -16.78
N LEU A 496 -2.50 -35.03 -16.90
CA LEU A 496 -3.61 -35.97 -17.14
C LEU A 496 -3.68 -37.03 -16.05
N SER A 497 -4.89 -37.39 -15.65
CA SER A 497 -5.21 -38.57 -14.83
C SER A 497 -6.69 -38.91 -15.00
N GLN A 498 -7.08 -40.18 -14.83
CA GLN A 498 -8.41 -40.69 -15.22
C GLN A 498 -9.57 -40.09 -14.41
N GLU A 499 -9.32 -39.71 -13.16
CA GLU A 499 -10.36 -39.25 -12.22
C GLU A 499 -10.38 -37.72 -12.01
N VAL A 500 -9.52 -36.98 -12.72
CA VAL A 500 -9.39 -35.53 -12.57
C VAL A 500 -9.43 -34.82 -13.93
N PRO A 501 -9.89 -33.55 -13.98
CA PRO A 501 -9.85 -32.75 -15.20
C PRO A 501 -8.43 -32.61 -15.74
N LEU A 502 -8.31 -32.48 -17.07
CA LEU A 502 -7.06 -32.11 -17.73
C LEU A 502 -6.64 -30.72 -17.23
N LEU A 503 -5.43 -30.62 -16.69
CA LEU A 503 -4.79 -29.35 -16.38
C LEU A 503 -3.91 -28.91 -17.54
N VAL A 504 -4.16 -27.70 -18.03
CA VAL A 504 -3.34 -27.00 -19.03
C VAL A 504 -2.77 -25.74 -18.39
N GLU A 505 -1.47 -25.74 -18.11
CA GLU A 505 -0.78 -24.64 -17.43
C GLU A 505 0.15 -23.89 -18.38
N TYR A 506 0.02 -22.56 -18.37
CA TYR A 506 0.97 -21.61 -18.92
C TYR A 506 1.66 -20.88 -17.78
N THR A 507 2.96 -21.10 -17.62
CA THR A 507 3.78 -20.40 -16.64
C THR A 507 4.11 -19.00 -17.16
N LEU A 508 3.79 -17.97 -16.38
CA LEU A 508 4.17 -16.58 -16.64
C LEU A 508 5.48 -16.26 -15.90
N SER A 509 5.92 -15.00 -15.94
CA SER A 509 7.11 -14.58 -15.22
C SER A 509 6.97 -14.77 -13.70
N GLY A 510 8.09 -15.13 -13.06
CA GLY A 510 8.14 -15.45 -11.63
C GLY A 510 7.37 -16.74 -11.29
N SER A 511 6.55 -16.67 -10.23
CA SER A 511 5.68 -17.77 -9.78
C SER A 511 4.21 -17.60 -10.21
N SER A 512 3.96 -16.74 -11.21
CA SER A 512 2.63 -16.47 -11.76
C SER A 512 2.22 -17.52 -12.79
N TYR A 513 0.93 -17.82 -12.87
CA TYR A 513 0.42 -18.86 -13.77
C TYR A 513 -0.98 -18.54 -14.32
N LEU A 514 -1.27 -19.14 -15.47
CA LEU A 514 -2.61 -19.25 -16.04
C LEU A 514 -2.91 -20.73 -16.30
N ARG A 515 -3.87 -21.27 -15.55
CA ARG A 515 -4.27 -22.68 -15.57
C ARG A 515 -5.68 -22.82 -16.11
N PHE A 516 -5.87 -23.78 -16.99
CA PHE A 516 -7.18 -24.20 -17.46
C PHE A 516 -7.42 -25.64 -17.04
N TYR A 517 -8.62 -25.92 -16.55
CA TYR A 517 -9.09 -27.25 -16.21
C TYR A 517 -10.21 -27.61 -17.17
N LEU A 518 -10.16 -28.82 -17.75
CA LEU A 518 -11.16 -29.29 -18.68
C LEU A 518 -11.61 -30.70 -18.33
N ALA A 519 -12.90 -30.87 -18.08
CA ALA A 519 -13.46 -32.18 -17.83
C ALA A 519 -13.34 -33.08 -19.08
N PRO A 520 -12.97 -34.36 -18.92
CA PRO A 520 -12.98 -35.30 -20.02
C PRO A 520 -14.41 -35.56 -20.49
N LYS A 521 -14.57 -35.86 -21.78
CA LYS A 521 -15.79 -36.47 -22.29
C LYS A 521 -15.83 -37.91 -21.79
N ILE A 522 -16.85 -38.23 -21.02
CA ILE A 522 -17.18 -39.62 -20.69
C ILE A 522 -17.62 -40.27 -21.99
N GLY A 523 -16.93 -41.33 -22.42
CA GLY A 523 -17.43 -42.17 -23.51
C GLY A 523 -18.69 -42.88 -23.03
N ASP A 524 -19.69 -43.03 -23.89
CA ASP A 524 -20.82 -43.94 -23.67
C ASP A 524 -20.31 -45.39 -23.71
N ASP A 525 -19.50 -45.79 -22.73
CA ASP A 525 -19.14 -47.19 -22.51
C ASP A 525 -20.18 -47.80 -21.56
N GLU A 526 -21.33 -48.18 -22.15
CA GLU A 526 -22.15 -49.31 -21.68
C GLU A 526 -21.61 -50.64 -22.23
#